data_AF-A0A930G093-F1
#
_entry.id   AF-A0A930G093-F1
#
_cell.length_a   1.000
_cell.length_b   1.000
_cell.length_c   1.000
_cell.angle_alpha   90.00
_cell.angle_beta   90.00
_cell.angle_gamma   90.00
#
_symmetry.space_group_name_H-M   'P 1'
#
loop_
_entity.id
_entity.type
_entity.pdbx_description
1 polymer ?
#
loop_
_entity_poly.entity_id
_entity_poly.type
_entity_poly.pdbx_seq_one_letter_code
_entity_poly.pdbx_strand_id
1 'polypeptide(L)' 'GMSTSVTNMGSFLAAAIFQPVVGWVMDLGWKGDMVAGARVYDLAAWRGGVGVATALALVGIVCSWWIVETRCRNIWKPA' A
#
# COMPACT_ATOMS: atom_id res chain seq x y z
N GLY A 1 -7.46 -5.87 23.23
CA GLY A 1 -8.15 -6.89 22.41
C GLY A 1 -8.56 -6.31 21.07
N MET A 2 -9.71 -5.63 21.03
CA MET A 2 -10.33 -5.16 19.78
C MET A 2 -9.47 -4.18 18.95
N SER A 3 -8.71 -3.29 19.59
CA SER A 3 -7.84 -2.35 18.87
C SER A 3 -6.72 -3.08 18.09
N THR A 4 -6.05 -4.03 18.73
CA THR A 4 -4.96 -4.80 18.09
C THR A 4 -5.48 -5.67 16.94
N SER A 5 -6.67 -6.25 17.06
CA SER A 5 -7.27 -7.04 15.97
C SER A 5 -7.64 -6.18 14.77
N VAL A 6 -8.18 -4.97 14.99
CA VAL A 6 -8.48 -4.02 13.91
C VAL A 6 -7.20 -3.59 13.20
N THR A 7 -6.14 -3.28 13.94
CA THR A 7 -4.83 -2.95 13.34
C THR A 7 -4.29 -4.10 12.48
N ASN A 8 -4.39 -5.33 12.98
CA ASN A 8 -3.90 -6.51 12.25
C ASN A 8 -4.69 -6.76 10.95
N MET A 9 -6.02 -6.63 11.00
CA MET A 9 -6.87 -6.72 9.80
C MET A 9 -6.52 -5.64 8.77
N GLY A 10 -6.23 -4.42 9.24
CA GLY A 10 -5.79 -3.33 8.38
C GLY A 10 -4.51 -3.65 7.61
N SER A 11 -3.50 -4.22 8.26
CA SER A 11 -2.25 -4.62 7.58
C SER A 11 -2.45 -5.72 6.54
N PHE A 12 -3.30 -6.70 6.82
CA PHE A 12 -3.62 -7.76 5.85
C PHE A 12 -4.40 -7.24 4.65
N LEU A 13 -5.38 -6.37 4.88
CA LEU A 13 -6.15 -5.73 3.82
C LEU A 13 -5.24 -4.87 2.93
N ALA A 14 -4.34 -4.09 3.54
CA ALA A 14 -3.37 -3.28 2.81
C ALA A 14 -2.45 -4.15 1.95
N ALA A 15 -1.95 -5.27 2.47
CA ALA A 15 -1.14 -6.22 1.70
C ALA A 15 -1.94 -6.87 0.55
N ALA A 16 -3.20 -7.24 0.81
CA ALA A 16 -4.08 -7.83 -0.19
C ALA A 16 -4.43 -6.86 -1.33
N ILE A 17 -4.53 -5.55 -1.05
CA ILE A 17 -4.74 -4.52 -2.07
C ILE A 17 -3.42 -4.15 -2.76
N PHE A 18 -2.29 -4.23 -2.06
CA PHE A 18 -0.98 -3.93 -2.62
C PHE A 18 -0.65 -4.82 -3.82
N GLN A 19 -0.86 -6.13 -3.69
CA GLN A 19 -0.56 -7.08 -4.77
C GLN A 19 -1.26 -6.76 -6.10
N PRO A 20 -2.59 -6.57 -6.18
CA PRO A 20 -3.27 -6.25 -7.43
C PRO A 20 -2.92 -4.85 -7.96
N VAL A 21 -2.71 -3.86 -7.09
CA VAL A 21 -2.35 -2.49 -7.53
C VAL A 21 -0.95 -2.46 -8.15
N VAL A 22 0.02 -3.15 -7.55
CA VAL A 22 1.37 -3.29 -8.15
C VAL A 22 1.28 -4.04 -9.47
N GLY A 23 0.51 -5.13 -9.53
CA GLY A 23 0.28 -5.89 -10.76
C GLY A 23 -0.31 -5.01 -11.87
N TRP A 24 -1.31 -4.19 -11.56
CA TRP A 24 -1.96 -3.30 -12.52
C TRP A 24 -1.03 -2.19 -13.04
N VAL A 25 -0.19 -1.61 -12.17
CA VAL A 25 0.79 -0.59 -12.60
C VAL A 25 1.91 -1.19 -13.43
N MET A 26 2.33 -2.43 -13.13
CA MET A 26 3.26 -3.15 -14.00
C MET A 26 2.63 -3.46 -15.37
N ASP A 27 1.33 -3.77 -15.42
CA ASP A 27 0.59 -4.00 -16.67
C ASP A 27 0.40 -2.70 -17.48
N LEU A 28 0.21 -1.55 -16.83
CA LEU A 28 0.18 -0.23 -17.47
C LEU A 28 1.55 0.21 -18.02
N GLY A 29 2.64 -0.19 -17.35
CA GLY A 29 4.01 0.03 -17.81
C GLY A 29 4.43 -0.90 -18.96
N TRP A 30 3.64 -1.92 -19.24
CA TRP A 30 3.91 -2.88 -20.30
C TRP A 30 3.54 -2.28 -21.66
N LYS A 31 4.55 -1.87 -22.42
CA LYS A 31 4.40 -1.27 -23.76
C LYS A 31 4.26 -2.27 -24.91
N GLY A 32 4.00 -3.55 -24.61
CA GLY A 32 3.85 -4.60 -25.62
C GLY A 32 5.14 -5.27 -26.07
N ASP A 33 6.29 -4.98 -25.44
CA ASP A 33 7.52 -5.74 -25.70
C ASP A 33 7.40 -7.16 -25.12
N MET A 34 7.46 -8.14 -26.03
CA MET A 34 7.48 -9.56 -25.71
C MET A 34 8.70 -10.18 -26.39
N VAL A 35 9.63 -10.71 -25.60
CA VAL A 35 10.74 -11.52 -26.10
C VAL A 35 10.47 -12.96 -25.73
N ALA A 36 10.39 -13.84 -26.73
CA ALA A 36 10.25 -15.29 -26.57
C ALA A 36 9.07 -15.73 -25.67
N GLY A 37 7.93 -15.01 -25.72
CA GLY A 37 6.73 -15.33 -24.94
C GLY A 37 6.77 -14.89 -23.48
N ALA A 38 7.85 -14.24 -23.03
CA ALA A 38 7.93 -13.59 -21.72
C ALA A 38 7.72 -12.07 -21.88
N ARG A 39 6.90 -11.49 -21.00
CA ARG A 39 6.70 -10.03 -20.93
C ARG A 39 8.01 -9.40 -20.49
N VAL A 40 8.67 -8.65 -21.39
CA VAL A 40 9.88 -7.92 -21.04
C VAL A 40 9.45 -6.59 -20.44
N TYR A 41 9.70 -6.44 -19.15
CA TYR A 41 9.44 -5.21 -18.43
C TYR A 41 10.64 -4.29 -18.61
N ASP A 42 10.47 -3.22 -19.38
CA ASP A 42 11.45 -2.15 -19.52
C ASP A 42 11.71 -1.48 -18.15
N LEU A 43 12.86 -0.82 -18.00
CA LEU A 43 13.29 -0.15 -16.76
C LEU A 43 12.23 0.85 -16.26
N ALA A 44 11.46 1.44 -17.19
CA ALA A 44 10.33 2.33 -16.90
C ALA A 44 9.19 1.62 -16.14
N ALA A 45 8.87 0.37 -16.47
CA ALA A 45 7.84 -0.42 -15.79
C ALA A 45 8.29 -0.84 -14.38
N TRP A 46 9.57 -1.16 -14.20
CA TRP A 46 10.15 -1.44 -12.89
C TRP A 46 10.13 -0.21 -11.98
N ARG A 47 10.49 0.96 -12.53
CA ARG A 47 10.33 2.26 -11.84
C ARG A 47 8.86 2.55 -11.49
N GLY A 48 7.92 2.14 -12.34
CA GLY A 48 6.48 2.21 -12.06
C GLY A 48 6.08 1.40 -10.82
N GLY A 49 6.51 0.14 -10.73
CA GLY A 49 6.24 -0.72 -9.56
C GLY A 49 6.86 -0.19 -8.26
N VAL A 50 8.10 0.28 -8.30
CA VAL A 50 8.75 0.95 -7.14
C VAL A 50 8.05 2.27 -6.79
N GLY A 51 7.53 2.98 -7.79
CA GLY A 51 6.70 4.17 -7.62
C GLY A 51 5.43 3.89 -6.83
N VAL A 52 4.75 2.76 -7.06
CA VAL A 52 3.56 2.35 -6.29
C VAL A 52 3.90 2.08 -4.83
N ALA A 53 4.98 1.34 -4.57
CA ALA A 53 5.43 1.10 -3.20
C ALA A 53 5.77 2.41 -2.47
N THR A 54 6.43 3.33 -3.17
CA THR A 54 6.75 4.67 -2.64
C THR A 54 5.48 5.48 -2.37
N ALA A 55 4.51 5.47 -3.28
CA ALA A 55 3.25 6.19 -3.13
C ALA A 55 2.45 5.68 -1.92
N LEU A 56 2.37 4.36 -1.73
CA LEU A 56 1.69 3.77 -0.57
C LEU A 56 2.40 4.06 0.74
N ALA A 57 3.74 4.07 0.74
CA ALA A 57 4.50 4.52 1.90
C ALA A 57 4.23 6.00 2.24
N LEU A 58 4.16 6.88 1.24
CA LEU A 58 3.81 8.28 1.42
C LEU A 58 2.39 8.45 1.96
N VAL A 59 1.42 7.69 1.46
CA VAL A 59 0.04 7.69 2.00
C VAL A 59 0.06 7.27 3.47
N GLY A 60 0.82 6.23 3.84
CA GLY A 60 0.98 5.82 5.25
C GLY A 60 1.56 6.93 6.14
N ILE A 61 2.56 7.67 5.63
CA ILE A 61 3.15 8.82 6.34
C ILE A 61 2.14 9.95 6.52
N VAL A 62 1.40 10.31 5.46
CA VAL A 62 0.37 11.36 5.52
C VAL A 62 -0.76 10.95 6.47
N CYS A 63 -1.21 9.70 6.43
CA CYS A 63 -2.19 9.18 7.37
C CYS A 63 -1.68 9.19 8.82
N SER A 64 -0.38 9.01 9.03
CA SER A 64 0.23 9.07 10.37
C SER A 64 0.14 10.46 10.99
N TRP A 65 0.08 11.54 10.19
CA TRP A 65 -0.14 12.89 10.71
C TRP A 65 -1.56 13.10 11.27
N TRP A 66 -2.53 12.29 10.87
CA TRP A 66 -3.88 12.30 11.46
C TRP A 66 -4.02 11.38 12.67
N ILE A 67 -2.97 10.65 13.04
CA ILE A 67 -2.94 9.90 14.30
C ILE A 67 -2.80 10.91 15.44
N VAL A 68 -3.94 11.29 16.02
CA VAL A 68 -3.98 12.08 17.24
C VAL A 68 -3.44 11.22 18.37
N GLU A 69 -2.30 11.63 18.90
CA GLU A 69 -1.61 10.92 19.98
C GLU A 69 -2.44 11.00 21.27
N THR A 70 -3.29 10.00 21.45
CA THR A 70 -3.98 9.77 22.71
C THR A 70 -2.93 9.25 23.67
N ARG A 71 -2.29 10.16 24.45
CA ARG A 71 -1.21 9.93 25.44
C ARG A 71 -1.55 8.88 26.53
N CYS A 72 -1.93 7.67 26.16
CA CYS A 72 -2.51 6.62 27.00
C CYS A 72 -3.64 7.13 27.93
N ARG A 73 -4.25 8.29 27.65
CA ARG A 73 -5.40 8.80 28.39
C ARG A 73 -6.65 8.22 27.77
N ASN A 74 -7.24 7.25 28.48
CA ASN A 74 -8.56 6.74 28.19
C ASN A 74 -9.61 7.85 28.34
N ILE A 75 -9.91 8.55 27.25
CA ILE A 75 -11.02 9.52 27.16
C ILE A 75 -12.34 8.77 26.95
N TRP A 76 -12.69 7.92 27.92
CA TRP A 76 -14.02 7.35 28.00
C TRP A 76 -14.93 8.34 28.74
N LYS A 77 -15.86 8.96 28.02
CA LYS A 77 -16.99 9.67 28.64
C LYS A 77 -18.20 8.73 28.62
N PRO A 78 -18.84 8.44 29.76
CA PRO A 78 -20.14 7.79 29.75
C PRO A 78 -21.15 8.70 29.03
N ALA A 79 -21.99 8.10 28.21
CA ALA A 79 -23.17 8.72 27.62
C ALA A 79 -24.28 8.88 28.67
#